data_AF-A0A353A026-F1
#
_entry.id   AF-A0A353A026-F1
#
_cell.length_a   1.000
_cell.length_b   1.000
_cell.length_c   1.000
_cell.angle_alpha   90.00
_cell.angle_beta   90.00
_cell.angle_gamma   90.00
#
_symmetry.space_group_name_H-M   'P 1'
#
loop_
_entity.id
_entity.type
_entity.pdbx_description
1 polymer ?
#
loop_
_entity_poly.entity_id
_entity_poly.type
_entity_poly.pdbx_seq_one_letter_code
_entity_poly.pdbx_strand_id
1 'polypeptide(L)'
;MSTAALLALASCKDKDYTAHPPTWKGFRIERNGKVVSGREVFAGGDSMRVTAVQDQKGRYINSTYYTWTLTCQVRDTKGGLTDSTLTKQYRTNYDGIDNSDPRHTFAIPQHAEGRATVSFSATYNYSSDGVQVWDGSIVGGNTGYSGTIHSTSALLSGDAKGSFSFNIQ
;
A
#
# COMPACT_ATOMS: atom_id res chain seq x y z
N MET A 1 64.58 9.89 20.02
CA MET A 1 63.39 10.41 19.30
C MET A 1 62.68 9.21 18.70
N SER A 2 61.57 8.76 19.29
CA SER A 2 60.78 7.64 18.74
C SER A 2 59.53 8.23 18.12
N THR A 3 59.42 8.12 16.80
CA THR A 3 58.30 8.60 15.99
C THR A 3 57.05 7.79 16.28
N ALA A 4 56.06 8.42 16.90
CA ALA A 4 54.70 7.92 17.02
C ALA A 4 54.06 7.88 15.63
N ALA A 5 53.84 6.69 15.09
CA ALA A 5 52.94 6.50 13.96
C ALA A 5 51.54 6.25 14.53
N LEU A 6 50.77 7.33 14.73
CA LEU A 6 49.31 7.21 14.85
C LEU A 6 48.80 6.72 13.49
N LEU A 7 48.53 5.41 13.38
CA LEU A 7 47.66 4.92 12.31
C LEU A 7 46.27 5.51 12.56
N ALA A 8 45.89 6.44 11.68
CA ALA A 8 44.53 6.92 11.58
C ALA A 8 43.61 5.70 11.35
N LEU A 9 42.76 5.43 12.34
CA LEU A 9 41.59 4.58 12.17
C LEU A 9 40.70 5.27 11.14
N ALA A 10 40.93 4.95 9.86
CA ALA A 10 39.95 5.20 8.83
C ALA A 10 38.71 4.40 9.24
N SER A 11 37.75 5.08 9.86
CA SER A 11 36.42 4.55 10.08
C SER A 11 35.89 4.11 8.71
N CYS A 12 35.96 2.81 8.44
CA CYS A 12 35.04 2.18 7.51
C CYS A 12 33.67 2.59 8.02
N LYS A 13 33.00 3.50 7.31
CA LYS A 13 31.56 3.65 7.48
C LYS A 13 30.99 2.30 7.08
N ASP A 14 30.64 1.49 8.07
CA ASP A 14 29.87 0.28 7.85
C ASP A 14 28.70 0.67 6.95
N LYS A 15 28.56 -0.03 5.83
CA LYS A 15 27.46 0.23 4.91
C LYS A 15 26.17 0.04 5.70
N ASP A 16 25.35 1.08 5.74
CA ASP A 16 24.06 1.02 6.40
C ASP A 16 23.13 0.12 5.59
N TYR A 17 22.92 -1.10 6.11
CA TYR A 17 22.05 -2.13 5.57
C TYR A 17 20.66 -2.10 6.21
N THR A 18 20.26 -0.99 6.81
CA THR A 18 19.00 -0.99 7.54
C THR A 18 17.78 -1.06 6.62
N ALA A 19 16.88 -2.00 6.91
CA ALA A 19 15.64 -2.17 6.16
C ALA A 19 14.59 -1.13 6.56
N HIS A 20 13.80 -0.70 5.58
CA HIS A 20 12.71 0.26 5.78
C HIS A 20 11.48 -0.16 4.96
N PRO A 21 10.26 -0.10 5.53
CA PRO A 21 9.05 -0.24 4.74
C PRO A 21 8.86 0.99 3.83
N PRO A 22 8.05 0.88 2.77
CA PRO A 22 7.70 2.02 1.95
C PRO A 22 6.89 3.07 2.74
N THR A 23 6.96 4.32 2.32
CA THR A 23 6.02 5.38 2.74
C THR A 23 5.00 5.64 1.64
N TRP A 24 3.88 6.31 1.93
CA TRP A 24 2.71 6.31 1.05
C TRP A 24 2.13 7.68 0.80
N LYS A 25 1.70 7.92 -0.45
CA LYS A 25 0.88 9.08 -0.83
C LYS A 25 -0.63 8.82 -0.66
N GLY A 26 -1.03 7.56 -0.58
CA GLY A 26 -2.43 7.12 -0.54
C GLY A 26 -2.81 6.29 -1.78
N PHE A 27 -4.09 6.31 -2.13
CA PHE A 27 -4.64 5.52 -3.23
C PHE A 27 -4.89 6.37 -4.48
N ARG A 28 -4.33 5.95 -5.61
CA ARG A 28 -4.73 6.44 -6.93
C ARG A 28 -5.78 5.52 -7.52
N ILE A 29 -6.89 6.10 -7.95
CA ILE A 29 -8.04 5.37 -8.48
C ILE A 29 -8.15 5.64 -9.97
N GLU A 30 -8.36 4.60 -10.76
CA GLU A 30 -8.54 4.69 -12.20
C GLU A 30 -9.77 3.90 -12.66
N ARG A 31 -10.54 4.50 -13.57
CA ARG A 31 -11.67 3.86 -14.27
C ARG A 31 -11.38 3.92 -15.76
N ASN A 32 -11.44 2.79 -16.44
CA ASN A 32 -11.17 2.69 -17.89
C ASN A 32 -9.83 3.34 -18.30
N GLY A 33 -8.80 3.18 -17.47
CA GLY A 33 -7.45 3.72 -17.72
C GLY A 33 -7.27 5.21 -17.46
N LYS A 34 -8.28 5.93 -16.96
CA LYS A 34 -8.19 7.35 -16.58
C LYS A 34 -8.19 7.50 -15.07
N VAL A 35 -7.32 8.35 -14.55
CA VAL A 35 -7.30 8.71 -13.12
C VAL A 35 -8.55 9.51 -12.79
N VAL A 36 -9.25 9.09 -11.73
CA VAL A 36 -10.46 9.75 -11.24
C VAL A 36 -10.26 10.21 -9.79
N SER A 37 -11.09 11.16 -9.37
CA SER A 37 -11.06 11.63 -7.98
C SER A 37 -11.69 10.59 -7.03
N GLY A 38 -11.34 10.64 -5.75
CA GLY A 38 -12.01 9.82 -4.71
C GLY A 38 -13.49 10.19 -4.47
N ARG A 39 -14.00 11.23 -5.13
CA ARG A 39 -15.41 11.64 -5.10
C ARG A 39 -16.19 11.12 -6.31
N GLU A 40 -15.53 10.43 -7.23
CA GLU A 40 -16.20 9.78 -8.36
C GLU A 40 -17.25 8.81 -7.85
N VAL A 41 -18.40 8.81 -8.50
CA VAL A 41 -19.47 7.84 -8.24
C VAL A 41 -19.33 6.71 -9.24
N PHE A 42 -19.15 5.51 -8.73
CA PHE A 42 -19.09 4.29 -9.53
C PHE A 42 -20.47 3.69 -9.72
N ALA A 43 -20.63 2.84 -10.73
CA ALA A 43 -21.82 2.01 -10.90
C ALA A 43 -21.52 0.56 -10.56
N GLY A 44 -22.55 -0.17 -10.13
CA GLY A 44 -22.49 -1.63 -10.05
C GLY A 44 -22.06 -2.22 -11.40
N GLY A 45 -21.09 -3.14 -11.38
CA GLY A 45 -20.51 -3.71 -12.60
C GLY A 45 -19.30 -2.97 -13.18
N ASP A 46 -18.94 -1.80 -12.66
CA ASP A 46 -17.74 -1.08 -13.10
C ASP A 46 -16.45 -1.84 -12.79
N SER A 47 -15.41 -1.57 -13.58
CA SER A 47 -14.04 -1.95 -13.28
C SER A 47 -13.26 -0.77 -12.71
N MET A 48 -12.70 -0.96 -11.52
CA MET A 48 -11.91 0.03 -10.80
C MET A 48 -10.50 -0.51 -10.57
N ARG A 49 -9.48 0.18 -11.11
CA ARG A 49 -8.08 -0.09 -10.78
C ARG A 49 -7.66 0.82 -9.63
N VAL A 50 -7.13 0.22 -8.58
CA VAL A 50 -6.60 0.91 -7.41
C VAL A 50 -5.11 0.67 -7.34
N THR A 51 -4.34 1.74 -7.18
CA THR A 51 -2.90 1.70 -6.94
C THR A 51 -2.59 2.32 -5.58
N ALA A 52 -1.91 1.60 -4.69
CA ALA A 52 -1.38 2.17 -3.45
C ALA A 52 -0.02 2.79 -3.78
N VAL A 53 0.02 4.12 -3.83
CA VAL A 53 1.15 4.87 -4.38
C VAL A 53 2.18 5.12 -3.28
N GLN A 54 3.40 4.68 -3.54
CA GLN A 54 4.51 4.88 -2.61
C GLN A 54 5.11 6.27 -2.81
N ASP A 55 5.38 6.98 -1.71
CA ASP A 55 6.14 8.22 -1.75
C ASP A 55 7.64 7.94 -1.78
N GLN A 56 8.10 7.10 -0.86
CA GLN A 56 9.43 6.50 -0.86
C GLN A 56 9.31 4.99 -0.93
N LYS A 57 10.18 4.38 -1.74
CA LYS A 57 10.26 2.93 -1.90
C LYS A 57 10.87 2.29 -0.65
N GLY A 58 10.41 1.09 -0.32
CA GLY A 58 11.03 0.28 0.72
C GLY A 58 12.44 -0.17 0.31
N ARG A 59 13.22 -0.62 1.29
CA ARG A 59 14.62 -1.03 1.09
C ARG A 59 14.91 -2.31 1.88
N TYR A 60 15.67 -3.21 1.26
CA TYR A 60 16.05 -4.51 1.83
C TYR A 60 14.85 -5.38 2.23
N ILE A 61 13.87 -5.49 1.32
CA ILE A 61 12.65 -6.26 1.50
C ILE A 61 12.72 -7.52 0.63
N ASN A 62 13.00 -8.66 1.26
CA ASN A 62 13.05 -9.93 0.55
C ASN A 62 11.70 -10.28 -0.11
N SER A 63 10.61 -10.17 0.65
CA SER A 63 9.27 -10.48 0.14
C SER A 63 8.18 -9.62 0.75
N THR A 64 7.07 -9.52 0.03
CA THR A 64 5.88 -8.80 0.47
C THR A 64 4.63 -9.62 0.21
N TYR A 65 3.71 -9.61 1.17
CA TYR A 65 2.39 -10.20 1.07
C TYR A 65 1.36 -9.09 1.02
N TYR A 66 0.63 -8.98 -0.10
CA TYR A 66 -0.42 -7.99 -0.28
C TYR A 66 -1.79 -8.62 -0.12
N THR A 67 -2.68 -7.91 0.57
CA THR A 67 -4.12 -8.20 0.63
C THR A 67 -4.88 -6.94 0.24
N TRP A 68 -5.82 -7.12 -0.69
CA TRP A 68 -6.76 -6.11 -1.14
C TRP A 68 -8.17 -6.61 -0.85
N THR A 69 -9.01 -5.75 -0.28
CA THR A 69 -10.40 -6.10 0.01
C THR A 69 -11.32 -4.98 -0.45
N LEU A 70 -12.38 -5.31 -1.18
CA LEU A 70 -13.51 -4.43 -1.46
C LEU A 70 -14.71 -4.91 -0.66
N THR A 71 -15.30 -4.04 0.16
CA THR A 71 -16.58 -4.26 0.83
C THR A 71 -17.63 -3.30 0.26
N CYS A 72 -18.81 -3.80 -0.05
CA CYS A 72 -19.95 -3.03 -0.57
C CYS A 72 -21.27 -3.73 -0.28
N GLN A 73 -22.39 -3.06 -0.48
CA GLN A 73 -23.72 -3.66 -0.41
C GLN A 73 -24.22 -3.97 -1.81
N VAL A 74 -24.89 -5.10 -1.97
CA VAL A 74 -25.48 -5.55 -3.23
C VAL A 74 -26.96 -5.78 -3.03
N ARG A 75 -27.76 -5.20 -3.94
CA ARG A 75 -29.21 -5.40 -3.97
C ARG A 75 -29.53 -6.77 -4.56
N ASP A 76 -30.30 -7.56 -3.82
CA ASP A 76 -30.82 -8.84 -4.28
C ASP A 76 -32.08 -8.68 -5.15
N THR A 77 -32.54 -9.77 -5.74
CA THR A 77 -33.72 -9.79 -6.62
C THR A 77 -35.04 -9.51 -5.90
N LYS A 78 -35.06 -9.54 -4.56
CA LYS A 78 -36.22 -9.24 -3.72
C LYS A 78 -36.18 -7.81 -3.17
N GLY A 79 -35.15 -7.02 -3.54
CA GLY A 79 -34.96 -5.65 -3.11
C GLY A 79 -34.21 -5.49 -1.78
N GLY A 80 -33.76 -6.58 -1.15
CA GLY A 80 -32.94 -6.56 0.07
C GLY A 80 -31.48 -6.20 -0.22
N LEU A 81 -30.81 -5.60 0.75
CA LEU A 81 -29.36 -5.31 0.69
C LEU A 81 -28.59 -6.36 1.48
N THR A 82 -27.54 -6.89 0.86
CA THR A 82 -26.62 -7.85 1.47
C THR A 82 -25.18 -7.38 1.32
N ASP A 83 -24.35 -7.62 2.34
CA ASP A 83 -22.94 -7.26 2.29
C ASP A 83 -22.19 -8.21 1.36
N SER A 84 -21.33 -7.64 0.51
CA SER A 84 -20.44 -8.34 -0.39
C SER A 84 -18.99 -7.97 -0.09
N THR A 85 -18.14 -8.98 -0.03
CA THR A 85 -16.70 -8.81 0.21
C THR A 85 -15.91 -9.55 -0.86
N LEU A 86 -15.07 -8.82 -1.59
CA LEU A 86 -14.13 -9.38 -2.56
C LEU A 86 -12.72 -9.21 -2.02
N THR A 87 -11.98 -10.31 -1.87
CA THR A 87 -10.61 -10.30 -1.36
C THR A 87 -9.64 -10.87 -2.38
N LYS A 88 -8.52 -10.18 -2.60
CA LYS A 88 -7.40 -10.65 -3.39
C LYS A 88 -6.13 -10.65 -2.55
N GLN A 89 -5.40 -11.76 -2.59
CA GLN A 89 -4.08 -11.89 -1.96
C GLN A 89 -3.04 -12.33 -2.98
N TYR A 90 -1.82 -11.84 -2.83
CA TYR A 90 -0.66 -12.29 -3.59
C TYR A 90 0.65 -11.96 -2.88
N ARG A 91 1.70 -12.69 -3.22
CA ARG A 91 3.07 -12.51 -2.72
C ARG A 91 3.98 -12.04 -3.86
N THR A 92 4.87 -11.11 -3.56
CA THR A 92 5.93 -10.67 -4.49
C THR A 92 7.29 -10.69 -3.81
N ASN A 93 8.36 -10.78 -4.59
CA ASN A 93 9.70 -10.44 -4.14
C ASN A 93 9.89 -8.96 -4.40
N TYR A 94 10.06 -8.15 -3.37
CA TYR A 94 10.03 -6.68 -3.48
C TYR A 94 11.33 -6.16 -4.13
N ASP A 95 12.45 -6.77 -3.77
CA ASP A 95 13.79 -6.39 -4.27
C ASP A 95 14.13 -6.98 -5.66
N GLY A 96 13.20 -7.74 -6.25
CA GLY A 96 13.41 -8.42 -7.53
C GLY A 96 12.53 -7.86 -8.64
N ILE A 97 13.10 -6.96 -9.45
CA ILE A 97 12.73 -6.69 -10.86
C ILE A 97 11.57 -5.70 -11.11
N ASP A 98 10.55 -5.58 -10.27
CA ASP A 98 9.50 -4.56 -10.46
C ASP A 98 9.20 -3.79 -9.17
N ASN A 99 9.83 -2.62 -9.03
CA ASN A 99 9.58 -1.68 -7.94
C ASN A 99 8.35 -0.79 -8.22
N SER A 100 7.40 -1.25 -9.04
CA SER A 100 6.15 -0.54 -9.29
C SER A 100 5.25 -0.51 -8.05
N ASP A 101 4.38 0.50 -8.00
CA ASP A 101 3.41 0.61 -6.93
C ASP A 101 2.42 -0.58 -6.96
N PRO A 102 2.13 -1.19 -5.80
CA PRO A 102 1.18 -2.29 -5.72
C PRO A 102 -0.21 -1.83 -6.18
N ARG A 103 -0.84 -2.64 -7.01
CA ARG A 103 -2.13 -2.33 -7.63
C ARG A 103 -2.99 -3.56 -7.78
N HIS A 104 -4.30 -3.33 -7.84
CA HIS A 104 -5.29 -4.35 -8.11
C HIS A 104 -6.49 -3.75 -8.85
N THR A 105 -7.14 -4.56 -9.68
CA THR A 105 -8.37 -4.18 -10.37
C THR A 105 -9.52 -4.97 -9.77
N PHE A 106 -10.49 -4.25 -9.20
CA PHE A 106 -11.75 -4.83 -8.75
C PHE A 106 -12.78 -4.74 -9.87
N ALA A 107 -13.54 -5.82 -10.04
CA ALA A 107 -14.84 -5.77 -10.69
C ALA A 107 -15.88 -5.52 -9.59
N ILE A 108 -16.50 -4.35 -9.59
CA ILE A 108 -17.55 -4.02 -8.64
C ILE A 108 -18.75 -4.94 -8.93
N PRO A 109 -19.34 -5.62 -7.92
CA PRO A 109 -20.49 -6.48 -8.17
C PRO A 109 -21.61 -5.76 -8.90
N GLN A 110 -22.30 -6.48 -9.78
CA GLN A 110 -23.54 -5.98 -10.39
C GLN A 110 -24.55 -5.67 -9.29
N HIS A 111 -25.32 -4.59 -9.45
CA HIS A 111 -26.29 -4.11 -8.46
C HIS A 111 -25.69 -3.73 -7.09
N ALA A 112 -24.37 -3.49 -7.04
CA ALA A 112 -23.79 -2.84 -5.88
C ALA A 112 -24.30 -1.40 -5.78
N GLU A 113 -24.55 -0.94 -4.56
CA GLU A 113 -25.02 0.42 -4.30
C GLU A 113 -24.57 0.91 -2.92
N GLY A 114 -24.69 2.22 -2.70
CA GLY A 114 -24.37 2.85 -1.43
C GLY A 114 -22.88 3.07 -1.24
N ARG A 115 -22.43 3.01 0.02
CA ARG A 115 -21.04 3.30 0.36
C ARG A 115 -20.21 2.02 0.32
N ALA A 116 -19.14 2.03 -0.48
CA ALA A 116 -18.16 0.96 -0.54
C ALA A 116 -16.84 1.39 0.10
N THR A 117 -16.03 0.41 0.53
CA THR A 117 -14.70 0.63 1.08
C THR A 117 -13.70 -0.32 0.45
N VAL A 118 -12.57 0.22 0.02
CA VAL A 118 -11.39 -0.59 -0.32
C VAL A 118 -10.41 -0.51 0.83
N SER A 119 -9.95 -1.67 1.28
CA SER A 119 -8.89 -1.83 2.27
C SER A 119 -7.67 -2.50 1.63
N PHE A 120 -6.51 -2.08 2.09
CA PHE A 120 -5.22 -2.58 1.66
C PHE A 120 -4.40 -2.95 2.89
N SER A 121 -3.74 -4.10 2.83
CA SER A 121 -2.66 -4.42 3.75
C SER A 121 -1.47 -5.03 3.03
N ALA A 122 -0.28 -4.74 3.55
CA ALA A 122 0.96 -5.35 3.11
C ALA A 122 1.74 -5.82 4.33
N THR A 123 2.40 -6.97 4.24
CA THR A 123 3.38 -7.44 5.22
C THR A 123 4.71 -7.67 4.52
N TYR A 124 5.74 -6.98 4.98
CA TYR A 124 7.10 -7.00 4.48
C TYR A 124 7.95 -7.94 5.34
N ASN A 125 8.77 -8.76 4.69
CA ASN A 125 9.83 -9.51 5.35
C ASN A 125 11.18 -8.94 4.92
N TYR A 126 11.98 -8.50 5.88
CA TYR A 126 13.26 -7.84 5.62
C TYR A 126 14.37 -8.85 5.38
N SER A 127 15.34 -8.48 4.54
CA SER A 127 16.57 -9.24 4.31
C SER A 127 17.72 -8.84 5.24
N SER A 128 17.48 -7.84 6.10
CA SER A 128 18.41 -7.28 7.08
C SER A 128 17.64 -6.76 8.30
N ASP A 129 18.35 -6.34 9.34
CA ASP A 129 17.75 -5.68 10.50
C ASP A 129 17.04 -4.39 10.05
N GLY A 130 15.75 -4.26 10.38
CA GLY A 130 14.93 -3.10 10.09
C GLY A 130 15.03 -2.02 11.18
N VAL A 131 14.88 -0.76 10.79
CA VAL A 131 14.61 0.31 11.76
C VAL A 131 13.18 0.12 12.28
N GLN A 132 12.99 0.29 13.60
CA GLN A 132 11.66 0.50 14.16
C GLN A 132 11.15 1.89 13.74
N VAL A 133 10.50 1.96 12.58
CA VAL A 133 9.80 3.14 12.10
C VAL A 133 8.39 3.13 12.67
N TRP A 134 8.09 4.13 13.50
CA TRP A 134 6.73 4.46 13.90
C TRP A 134 6.25 5.64 13.07
N ASP A 135 5.28 5.35 12.20
CA ASP A 135 4.43 6.31 11.51
C ASP A 135 5.08 7.19 10.43
N GLY A 136 4.61 6.98 9.20
CA GLY A 136 4.74 7.89 8.08
C GLY A 136 3.38 8.08 7.43
N SER A 137 2.39 8.56 8.19
CA SER A 137 1.11 8.99 7.63
C SER A 137 1.31 10.26 6.82
N ILE A 138 1.14 10.18 5.50
CA ILE A 138 0.68 11.36 4.76
C ILE A 138 -0.83 11.37 4.89
N VAL A 139 -1.34 12.28 5.73
CA VAL A 139 -2.74 12.71 5.68
C VAL A 139 -3.00 13.17 4.25
N GLY A 140 -4.01 12.59 3.60
CA GLY A 140 -4.42 12.85 2.21
C GLY A 140 -4.88 14.30 1.98
N GLY A 141 -3.94 15.24 2.09
CA GLY A 141 -4.07 16.65 1.72
C GLY A 141 -3.46 16.96 0.35
N ASN A 142 -2.94 15.96 -0.37
CA ASN A 142 -2.48 16.13 -1.75
C ASN A 142 -3.63 15.86 -2.72
N THR A 143 -3.97 16.89 -3.50
CA THR A 143 -4.91 16.80 -4.62
C THR A 143 -4.55 15.62 -5.53
N GLY A 144 -5.43 14.61 -5.63
CA GLY A 144 -5.28 13.49 -6.57
C GLY A 144 -5.12 12.10 -5.95
N TYR A 145 -5.01 11.98 -4.62
CA TYR A 145 -5.01 10.69 -3.92
C TYR A 145 -6.19 10.59 -2.95
N SER A 146 -6.64 9.36 -2.70
CA SER A 146 -7.74 9.03 -1.79
C SER A 146 -7.21 8.26 -0.58
N GLY A 147 -7.87 8.40 0.56
CA GLY A 147 -7.56 7.64 1.77
C GLY A 147 -6.16 7.87 2.35
N THR A 148 -5.79 7.01 3.29
CA THR A 148 -4.46 7.00 3.91
C THR A 148 -3.93 5.58 4.01
N ILE A 149 -2.61 5.44 4.01
CA ILE A 149 -1.91 4.18 4.26
C ILE A 149 -0.83 4.45 5.28
N HIS A 150 -0.79 3.65 6.33
CA HIS A 150 0.15 3.77 7.44
C HIS A 150 1.07 2.57 7.43
N SER A 151 2.38 2.82 7.59
CA SER A 151 3.38 1.78 7.76
C SER A 151 3.89 1.71 9.18
N THR A 152 4.13 0.49 9.64
CA THR A 152 4.80 0.17 10.90
C THR A 152 5.96 -0.76 10.60
N SER A 153 7.03 -0.66 11.38
CA SER A 153 8.22 -1.49 11.18
C SER A 153 8.68 -2.10 12.49
N ALA A 154 9.21 -3.32 12.40
CA ALA A 154 9.85 -4.11 13.43
C ALA A 154 11.20 -4.62 12.92
N LEU A 155 11.93 -5.39 13.74
CA LEU A 155 13.30 -5.78 13.43
C LEU A 155 13.43 -6.60 12.13
N LEU A 156 12.51 -7.52 11.85
CA LEU A 156 12.60 -8.42 10.69
C LEU A 156 11.41 -8.32 9.74
N SER A 157 10.46 -7.44 10.06
CA SER A 157 9.24 -7.28 9.30
C SER A 157 8.70 -5.87 9.43
N GLY A 158 7.81 -5.51 8.51
CA GLY A 158 6.96 -4.35 8.67
C GLY A 158 5.61 -4.61 8.07
N ASP A 159 4.68 -3.71 8.33
CA ASP A 159 3.33 -3.77 7.79
C ASP A 159 2.96 -2.43 7.17
N ALA A 160 2.02 -2.45 6.23
CA ALA A 160 1.28 -1.29 5.80
C ALA A 160 -0.22 -1.59 5.85
N LYS A 161 -1.03 -0.63 6.29
CA LYS A 161 -2.50 -0.76 6.30
C LYS A 161 -3.13 0.56 5.90
N GLY A 162 -4.16 0.50 5.08
CA GLY A 162 -4.88 1.70 4.66
C GLY A 162 -6.24 1.38 4.06
N SER A 163 -7.07 2.41 3.93
CA SER A 163 -8.37 2.28 3.28
C SER A 163 -8.86 3.62 2.71
N PHE A 164 -9.84 3.52 1.82
CA PHE A 164 -10.66 4.65 1.38
C PHE A 164 -12.09 4.19 1.12
N SER A 165 -13.05 5.12 1.21
CA SER A 165 -14.43 4.88 0.81
C SER A 165 -14.80 5.66 -0.44
N PHE A 166 -15.77 5.15 -1.18
CA PHE A 166 -16.37 5.78 -2.35
C PHE A 166 -17.86 5.40 -2.43
N ASN A 167 -18.61 6.08 -3.29
CA ASN A 167 -20.03 5.83 -3.47
C ASN A 167 -20.29 5.04 -4.76
N ILE A 168 -21.29 4.16 -4.71
CA ILE A 168 -21.81 3.39 -5.84
C ILE A 168 -23.29 3.75 -6.02
N GLN A 169 -23.71 4.02 -7.26
CA GLN A 169 -25.10 4.32 -7.64
C GLN A 169 -25.54 3.54 -8.88
#